data_AF-A0A955E1G5-F1
#
_entry.id   AF-A0A955E1G5-F1
#
_cell.length_a   1.000
_cell.length_b   1.000
_cell.length_c   1.000
_cell.angle_alpha   90.00
_cell.angle_beta   90.00
_cell.angle_gamma   90.00
#
_symmetry.space_group_name_H-M   'P 1'
#
loop_
_entity.id
_entity.type
_entity.pdbx_description
1 polymer ?
#
loop_
_entity_poly.entity_id
_entity_poly.type
_entity_poly.pdbx_seq_one_letter_code
_entity_poly.pdbx_strand_id
1 'polypeptide(L)'
;MNKLITKDKYEIVPGRPSIVTNAVVKKLEHALRRGASITEACSYAEISRQVFYYHMHVDEDFFDTMCIARDSLKLNALENIYYAIQEGDLRASMWYLSKWVPFDISQREAEIKDYRKTEEFAHNLYKTLEIEMLAS
;
A
#
# COMPACT_ATOMS: atom_id res chain seq x y z
N MET A 1 8.97 28.90 -27.79
CA MET A 1 8.74 27.93 -28.88
C MET A 1 7.51 27.11 -28.52
N ASN A 2 6.35 27.44 -29.08
CA ASN A 2 5.11 26.68 -28.86
C ASN A 2 4.94 25.72 -30.03
N LYS A 3 5.23 24.43 -29.82
CA LYS A 3 4.88 23.38 -30.79
C LYS A 3 3.45 22.94 -30.48
N LEU A 4 2.50 23.58 -31.15
CA LEU A 4 1.14 23.06 -31.31
C LEU A 4 1.24 21.77 -32.12
N ILE A 5 1.09 20.62 -31.46
CA ILE A 5 1.07 19.31 -32.12
C ILE A 5 -0.29 19.14 -32.82
N THR A 6 -0.23 19.44 -34.11
CA THR A 6 -0.95 18.84 -35.25
C THR A 6 -2.43 18.48 -35.09
N LYS A 7 -3.26 19.30 -35.75
CA LYS A 7 -4.50 18.89 -36.40
C LYS A 7 -4.22 17.67 -37.28
N ASP A 8 -4.81 16.52 -36.96
CA ASP A 8 -5.49 15.60 -37.90
C ASP A 8 -5.79 14.26 -37.20
N LYS A 9 -7.08 13.89 -37.18
CA LYS A 9 -7.67 12.58 -36.83
C LYS A 9 -8.07 12.26 -35.36
N TYR A 10 -8.79 13.15 -34.68
CA TYR A 10 -9.72 12.71 -33.64
C TYR A 10 -11.07 13.43 -33.81
N GLU A 11 -12.09 12.72 -34.26
CA GLU A 11 -13.46 13.24 -34.29
C GLU A 11 -13.90 13.62 -32.87
N ILE A 12 -14.42 14.84 -32.73
CA ILE A 12 -14.89 15.40 -31.47
C ILE A 12 -16.17 14.65 -31.09
N VAL A 13 -16.10 13.71 -30.15
CA VAL A 13 -17.30 13.15 -29.53
C VAL A 13 -17.86 14.22 -28.58
N PRO A 14 -19.05 14.78 -28.83
CA PRO A 14 -19.59 15.85 -28.00
C PRO A 14 -19.75 15.36 -26.56
N GLY A 15 -19.06 16.02 -25.62
CA GLY A 15 -19.11 15.74 -24.17
C GLY A 15 -17.85 15.11 -23.57
N ARG A 16 -16.90 14.60 -24.35
CA ARG A 16 -15.64 14.02 -23.82
C ARG A 16 -14.43 14.84 -24.28
N PRO A 17 -13.77 15.61 -23.39
CA PRO A 17 -12.52 16.29 -23.70
C PRO A 17 -11.53 15.39 -24.46
N SER A 18 -11.18 15.79 -25.68
CA SER A 18 -10.18 15.13 -26.52
C SER A 18 -8.76 15.65 -26.28
N ILE A 19 -8.62 16.68 -25.44
CA ILE A 19 -7.35 17.31 -25.09
C ILE A 19 -7.10 17.09 -23.60
N VAL A 20 -5.91 16.59 -23.25
CA VAL A 20 -5.46 16.52 -21.86
C VAL A 20 -5.08 17.93 -21.40
N THR A 21 -5.93 18.52 -20.56
CA THR A 21 -5.66 19.79 -19.89
C THR A 21 -5.13 19.56 -18.47
N ASN A 22 -4.54 20.58 -17.84
CA ASN A 22 -4.14 20.48 -16.42
C ASN A 22 -5.29 20.07 -15.48
N ALA A 23 -6.54 20.41 -15.81
CA ALA A 23 -7.70 19.97 -15.04
C ALA A 23 -7.94 18.46 -15.17
N VAL A 24 -7.79 17.90 -16.38
CA VAL A 24 -7.85 16.46 -16.64
C VAL A 24 -6.74 15.73 -15.90
N VAL A 25 -5.49 16.24 -15.97
CA VAL A 25 -4.34 15.66 -15.26
C VAL A 25 -4.62 15.57 -13.76
N LYS A 26 -5.11 16.66 -13.14
CA LYS A 26 -5.47 16.68 -11.72
C LYS A 26 -6.57 15.67 -11.37
N LYS A 27 -7.59 15.50 -12.22
CA LYS A 27 -8.64 14.51 -12.00
C LYS A 27 -8.10 13.07 -12.09
N LEU A 28 -7.27 12.79 -13.09
CA LEU A 28 -6.62 11.48 -13.26
C LEU A 28 -5.73 11.15 -12.06
N GLU A 29 -4.84 12.07 -11.70
CA GLU A 29 -3.93 11.93 -10.57
C GLU A 29 -4.71 11.70 -9.26
N HIS A 30 -5.76 12.49 -9.02
CA HIS A 30 -6.59 12.35 -7.84
C HIS A 30 -7.21 10.95 -7.70
N ALA A 31 -7.71 10.38 -8.81
CA ALA A 31 -8.32 9.07 -8.84
C ALA A 31 -7.27 7.95 -8.68
N LEU A 32 -6.18 8.01 -9.46
CA LEU A 32 -5.10 7.03 -9.42
C LEU A 32 -4.44 6.97 -8.03
N ARG A 33 -4.22 8.12 -7.39
CA ARG A 33 -3.65 8.18 -6.03
C ARG A 33 -4.50 7.46 -4.97
N ARG A 34 -5.78 7.24 -5.25
CA ARG A 34 -6.74 6.54 -4.38
C ARG A 34 -6.92 5.07 -4.77
N GLY A 35 -6.10 4.56 -5.70
CA GLY A 35 -6.14 3.17 -6.14
C GLY A 35 -7.19 2.88 -7.21
N ALA A 36 -7.77 3.91 -7.84
CA ALA A 36 -8.65 3.69 -8.99
C ALA A 36 -7.87 3.05 -10.14
N SER A 37 -8.53 2.19 -10.90
CA SER A 37 -8.00 1.68 -12.17
C SER A 37 -7.92 2.80 -13.21
N ILE A 38 -7.10 2.61 -14.25
CA ILE A 38 -6.99 3.56 -15.37
C ILE A 38 -8.36 3.80 -16.01
N THR A 39 -9.20 2.77 -16.12
CA THR A 39 -10.56 2.88 -16.68
C THR A 39 -11.44 3.81 -15.83
N GLU A 40 -11.44 3.62 -14.52
CA GLU A 40 -12.20 4.46 -13.58
C GLU A 40 -11.67 5.89 -13.55
N ALA A 41 -10.34 6.06 -13.52
CA ALA A 41 -9.70 7.37 -13.57
C ALA A 41 -10.05 8.13 -14.87
N CYS A 42 -9.99 7.45 -16.03
CA CYS A 42 -10.39 8.03 -17.31
C CYS A 42 -11.88 8.39 -17.34
N SER A 43 -12.73 7.56 -16.74
CA SER A 43 -14.17 7.85 -16.62
C SER A 43 -14.41 9.09 -15.76
N TYR A 44 -13.73 9.20 -14.61
CA TYR A 44 -13.81 10.33 -13.70
C TYR A 44 -13.26 11.63 -14.31
N ALA A 45 -12.17 11.52 -15.07
CA ALA A 45 -11.54 12.64 -15.77
C ALA A 45 -12.23 13.01 -17.09
N GLU A 46 -13.28 12.27 -17.48
CA GLU A 46 -14.02 12.46 -18.72
C GLU A 46 -13.12 12.42 -19.97
N ILE A 47 -12.13 11.52 -20.01
CA ILE A 47 -11.28 11.29 -21.20
C ILE A 47 -11.31 9.85 -21.64
N SER A 48 -11.04 9.58 -22.91
CA SER A 48 -10.98 8.20 -23.40
C SER A 48 -9.67 7.54 -22.96
N ARG A 49 -9.69 6.22 -22.77
CA ARG A 49 -8.45 5.46 -22.49
C ARG A 49 -7.44 5.61 -23.63
N GLN A 50 -7.91 5.74 -24.87
CA GLN A 50 -7.05 5.96 -26.02
C GLN A 50 -6.26 7.28 -25.90
N VAL A 51 -6.93 8.36 -25.50
CA VAL A 51 -6.26 9.65 -25.24
C VAL A 51 -5.26 9.50 -24.10
N PHE A 52 -5.64 8.84 -22.99
CA PHE A 52 -4.72 8.57 -21.88
C PHE A 52 -3.45 7.85 -22.34
N TYR A 53 -3.57 6.71 -23.03
CA TYR A 53 -2.40 5.94 -23.48
C TYR A 53 -1.60 6.66 -24.55
N TYR A 54 -2.24 7.44 -25.42
CA TYR A 54 -1.51 8.31 -26.34
C TYR A 54 -0.58 9.26 -25.58
N HIS A 55 -1.08 9.97 -24.57
CA HIS A 55 -0.28 10.86 -23.74
C HIS A 55 0.81 10.13 -22.94
N MET A 56 0.54 8.91 -22.44
CA MET A 56 1.57 8.07 -21.81
C MET A 56 2.75 7.75 -22.73
N HIS A 57 2.57 7.79 -24.06
CA HIS A 57 3.63 7.50 -25.03
C HIS A 57 4.37 8.74 -25.54
N VAL A 58 3.71 9.90 -25.57
CA VAL A 58 4.26 11.11 -26.21
C VAL A 58 4.71 12.18 -25.23
N ASP A 59 4.33 12.08 -23.95
CA ASP A 59 4.57 13.07 -22.92
C ASP A 59 5.18 12.37 -21.68
N GLU A 60 6.49 12.56 -21.50
CA GLU A 60 7.28 11.94 -20.42
C GLU A 60 6.85 12.46 -19.03
N ASP A 61 6.59 13.76 -18.90
CA ASP A 61 6.12 14.35 -17.64
C ASP A 61 4.74 13.79 -17.25
N PHE A 62 3.86 13.61 -18.23
CA PHE A 62 2.56 12.96 -18.02
C PHE A 62 2.75 11.50 -17.59
N PHE A 63 3.63 10.76 -18.26
CA PHE A 63 3.94 9.37 -17.92
C PHE A 63 4.40 9.24 -16.47
N ASP A 64 5.40 10.02 -16.06
CA ASP A 64 5.96 9.98 -14.71
C ASP A 64 4.92 10.35 -13.66
N THR A 65 4.15 11.41 -13.91
CA THR A 65 3.08 11.85 -13.00
C THR A 65 2.04 10.74 -12.79
N MET A 66 1.59 10.07 -13.85
CA MET A 66 0.59 9.00 -13.75
C MET A 66 1.15 7.74 -13.09
N CYS A 67 2.42 7.41 -13.33
CA CYS A 67 3.11 6.29 -12.67
C CYS A 67 3.23 6.52 -11.16
N ILE A 68 3.70 7.71 -10.75
CA ILE A 68 3.78 8.10 -9.34
C ILE A 68 2.39 8.06 -8.69
N ALA A 69 1.39 8.60 -9.37
CA ALA A 69 0.01 8.61 -8.86
C ALA A 69 -0.52 7.20 -8.63
N ARG A 70 -0.27 6.26 -9.55
CA ARG A 70 -0.75 4.88 -9.43
C ARG A 70 -0.10 4.14 -8.25
N ASP A 71 1.17 4.41 -7.98
CA ASP A 71 1.92 3.70 -6.96
C ASP A 71 1.74 4.31 -5.56
N SER A 72 1.14 5.51 -5.45
CA SER A 72 1.05 6.23 -4.17
C SER A 72 0.25 5.50 -3.10
N LEU A 73 -0.86 4.84 -3.45
CA LEU A 73 -1.64 4.11 -2.46
C LEU A 73 -0.85 2.92 -1.88
N LYS A 74 -0.10 2.23 -2.74
CA LYS A 74 0.79 1.15 -2.31
C LYS A 74 1.89 1.68 -1.39
N LEU A 75 2.50 2.81 -1.73
CA LEU A 75 3.52 3.45 -0.87
C LEU A 75 2.94 3.83 0.49
N ASN A 76 1.78 4.48 0.54
CA ASN A 76 1.10 4.82 1.79
C ASN A 76 0.77 3.57 2.63
N ALA A 77 0.34 2.49 1.99
CA ALA A 77 0.07 1.23 2.69
C ALA A 77 1.35 0.62 3.29
N LEU A 78 2.48 0.70 2.56
CA LEU A 78 3.79 0.26 3.05
C LEU A 78 4.27 1.12 4.22
N GLU A 79 4.07 2.45 4.16
CA GLU A 79 4.39 3.35 5.27
C GLU A 79 3.58 3.02 6.52
N ASN A 80 2.28 2.75 6.39
CA ASN A 80 1.45 2.34 7.53
C ASN A 80 1.97 1.05 8.18
N ILE A 81 2.38 0.07 7.37
CA ILE A 81 2.99 -1.18 7.88
C ILE A 81 4.31 -0.87 8.57
N TYR A 82 5.15 -0.02 7.99
CA TYR A 82 6.42 0.39 8.58
C TYR A 82 6.23 1.03 9.96
N TYR A 83 5.32 1.99 10.09
CA TYR A 83 5.06 2.66 11.37
C TYR A 83 4.50 1.70 12.41
N ALA A 84 3.56 0.82 12.04
CA ALA A 84 3.06 -0.21 12.93
C ALA A 84 4.19 -1.12 13.46
N ILE A 85 5.14 -1.50 12.60
CA ILE A 85 6.32 -2.29 13.01
C ILE A 85 7.20 -1.48 13.98
N GLN A 86 7.46 -0.20 13.70
CA GLN A 86 8.26 0.66 14.60
C GLN A 86 7.60 0.86 15.98
N GLU A 87 6.28 0.88 16.03
CA GLU A 87 5.50 0.96 17.28
C GLU A 87 5.44 -0.38 18.04
N GLY A 88 6.00 -1.45 17.47
CA GLY A 88 6.05 -2.77 18.10
C GLY A 88 4.84 -3.66 17.82
N ASP A 89 4.06 -3.38 16.77
CA ASP A 89 2.98 -4.28 16.34
C ASP A 89 3.56 -5.61 15.84
N LEU A 90 3.46 -6.62 16.71
CA LEU A 90 3.93 -7.97 16.44
C LEU A 90 3.19 -8.61 15.26
N ARG A 91 1.90 -8.35 15.08
CA ARG A 91 1.11 -8.92 13.99
C ARG A 91 1.54 -8.34 12.64
N ALA A 92 1.72 -7.02 12.57
CA ALA A 92 2.25 -6.36 11.37
C ALA A 92 3.64 -6.90 11.02
N SER A 93 4.51 -7.06 12.03
CA SER A 93 5.86 -7.62 11.88
C SER A 93 5.85 -9.07 11.36
N MET A 94 4.99 -9.93 11.94
CA MET A 94 4.84 -11.32 11.52
C MET A 94 4.27 -11.42 10.10
N TRP A 95 3.23 -10.64 9.79
CA TRP A 95 2.64 -10.60 8.45
C TRP A 95 3.67 -10.18 7.39
N TYR A 96 4.46 -9.14 7.66
CA TYR A 96 5.50 -8.68 6.73
C TYR A 96 6.57 -9.76 6.51
N LEU A 97 7.08 -10.38 7.58
CA LEU A 97 8.08 -11.46 7.47
C LEU A 97 7.56 -12.67 6.68
N SER A 98 6.28 -13.02 6.83
CA SER A 98 5.67 -14.15 6.12
C SER A 98 5.69 -14.03 4.60
N LYS A 99 5.90 -12.82 4.06
CA LYS A 99 6.00 -12.58 2.61
C LYS A 99 7.38 -12.88 2.04
N TRP A 100 8.42 -12.84 2.87
CA TRP A 100 9.81 -12.93 2.45
C TRP A 100 10.49 -14.21 2.92
N VAL A 101 10.11 -14.69 4.09
CA VAL A 101 10.64 -15.91 4.69
C VAL A 101 9.51 -16.93 4.73
N PRO A 102 9.70 -18.17 4.24
CA PRO A 102 8.82 -19.28 4.59
C PRO A 102 8.94 -19.51 6.10
N PHE A 103 8.17 -18.75 6.86
CA PHE A 103 8.23 -18.69 8.31
C PHE A 103 7.22 -19.70 8.83
N ASP A 104 7.70 -20.81 9.39
CA ASP A 104 6.84 -21.79 10.05
C ASP A 104 6.38 -21.24 11.40
N ILE A 105 5.28 -20.47 11.36
CA ILE A 105 4.67 -19.81 12.52
C ILE A 105 4.36 -20.82 13.64
N SER A 106 4.11 -22.09 13.29
CA SER A 106 3.84 -23.18 14.22
C SER A 106 4.96 -23.40 15.23
N GLN A 107 6.22 -23.31 14.79
CA GLN A 107 7.37 -23.56 15.66
C GLN A 107 7.53 -22.46 16.71
N ARG A 108 7.34 -21.19 16.32
CA ARG A 108 7.43 -20.08 17.27
C ARG A 108 6.24 -19.98 18.22
N GLU A 109 5.03 -20.31 17.79
CA GLU A 109 3.89 -20.37 18.70
C GLU A 109 4.05 -21.47 19.75
N ALA A 110 4.65 -22.61 19.36
CA ALA A 110 5.03 -23.66 20.29
C ALA A 110 6.12 -23.18 21.28
N GLU A 111 7.17 -22.51 20.81
CA GLU A 111 8.21 -21.91 21.65
C GLU A 111 7.64 -20.88 22.64
N ILE A 112 6.82 -19.94 22.18
CA ILE A 112 6.18 -18.92 23.04
C ILE A 112 5.29 -19.57 24.11
N LYS A 113 4.57 -20.64 23.76
CA LYS A 113 3.73 -21.38 24.71
C LYS A 113 4.58 -22.13 25.74
N ASP A 114 5.73 -22.65 25.34
CA ASP A 114 6.66 -23.34 26.24
C ASP A 114 7.33 -22.37 27.22
N TYR A 115 7.76 -21.20 26.74
CA TYR A 115 8.27 -20.12 27.61
C TYR A 115 7.25 -19.68 28.66
N ARG A 116 5.97 -19.49 28.28
CA ARG A 116 4.91 -19.15 29.26
C ARG A 116 4.70 -20.21 30.33
N LYS A 117 4.78 -21.49 29.96
CA LYS A 117 4.71 -22.59 30.94
C LYS A 117 5.89 -22.56 31.91
N THR A 118 7.09 -22.24 31.42
CA THR A 118 8.28 -22.13 32.29
C THR A 118 8.18 -20.95 33.26
N GLU A 119 7.62 -19.82 32.85
CA GLU A 119 7.35 -18.69 33.74
C GLU A 119 6.27 -19.02 34.79
N GLU A 120 5.18 -19.67 34.38
CA GLU A 120 4.14 -20.14 35.31
C GLU A 120 4.69 -21.16 36.31
N PHE A 121 5.53 -22.10 35.86
CA PHE A 121 6.20 -23.06 36.73
C PHE A 121 7.13 -22.36 37.73
N ALA A 122 7.98 -21.43 37.27
CA ALA A 122 8.86 -20.66 38.14
C ALA A 122 8.06 -19.85 39.17
N HIS A 123 7.02 -19.14 38.74
CA HIS A 123 6.15 -18.35 39.63
C HIS A 123 5.48 -19.23 40.69
N ASN A 124 4.95 -20.39 40.29
CA ASN A 124 4.35 -21.33 41.22
C ASN A 124 5.38 -21.93 42.19
N LEU A 125 6.58 -22.25 41.72
CA LEU A 125 7.67 -22.76 42.55
C LEU A 125 8.08 -21.74 43.63
N TYR A 126 8.28 -20.47 43.26
CA TYR A 126 8.57 -19.41 44.22
C TYR A 126 7.46 -19.23 45.26
N LYS A 127 6.19 -19.22 44.81
CA LYS A 127 5.04 -19.09 45.70
C LYS A 127 4.91 -20.27 46.68
N THR A 128 5.27 -21.47 46.24
CA THR A 128 5.23 -22.68 47.09
C THR A 128 6.35 -22.65 48.13
N LEU A 129 7.56 -22.26 47.73
CA LEU A 129 8.72 -22.11 48.62
C LEU A 129 8.53 -20.98 49.65
N GLU A 130 7.89 -19.87 49.27
CA GLU A 130 7.51 -18.80 50.21
C GLU A 130 6.51 -19.27 51.28
N ILE A 131 5.55 -20.13 50.90
CA ILE A 131 4.58 -20.71 51.85
C ILE A 131 5.28 -21.69 52.81
N GLU A 132 6.20 -22.51 52.32
CA GLU A 132 6.96 -23.46 53.14
C GLU A 132 7.89 -22.75 54.15
N MET A 133 8.50 -21.63 53.78
CA MET A 133 9.35 -20.82 54.66
C MET A 133 8.59 -20.07 55.77
N LEU A 134 7.29 -19.82 55.58
CA LEU A 134 6.43 -19.17 56.59
C LEU A 134 5.74 -20.19 57.53
N ALA A 135 5.75 -21.48 57.16
CA ALA A 135 5.11 -22.57 57.90
C ALA A 135 6.03 -23.30 58.89
N SER A 136 7.32 -22.96 58.90
CA SER A 136 8.37 -23.49 59.80
C SER A 136 8.75 -22.48 60.88
#